data_AF-A0A2A5AUX9-F1
#
_entry.id   AF-A0A2A5AUX9-F1
#
_cell.length_a   1.000
_cell.length_b   1.000
_cell.length_c   1.000
_cell.angle_alpha   90.00
_cell.angle_beta   90.00
_cell.angle_gamma   90.00
#
_symmetry.space_group_name_H-M   'P 1'
#
loop_
_entity.id
_entity.type
_entity.pdbx_description
1 polymer ?
#
loop_
_entity_poly.entity_id
_entity_poly.type
_entity_poly.pdbx_seq_one_letter_code
_entity_poly.pdbx_strand_id
1 'polypeptide(L)'
;MKNKSKLLATAFAVAAFSAGSVQAGGHGNMEKCHVVDSHGKGLIKAHKADCKSKHNSCSGNNEAHDAEAWILVPKGECAKINHGDFSGVDKETKDKIETDHETDH
;
A
#
# COMPACT_ATOMS: atom_id res chain seq x y z
N MET A 1 -18.59 54.37 42.53
CA MET A 1 -18.56 53.80 41.17
C MET A 1 -17.92 52.43 41.26
N LYS A 2 -18.64 51.34 40.98
CA LYS A 2 -18.19 49.95 41.19
C LYS A 2 -18.72 49.05 40.08
N ASN A 3 -17.82 48.57 39.23
CA ASN A 3 -18.06 47.54 38.21
C ASN A 3 -16.69 46.92 37.86
N LYS A 4 -16.33 45.83 38.55
CA LYS A 4 -16.48 44.41 38.15
C LYS A 4 -15.39 43.94 37.17
N SER A 5 -14.49 43.13 37.73
CA SER A 5 -13.36 42.42 37.14
C SER A 5 -13.70 41.69 35.85
N LYS A 6 -12.76 41.72 34.89
CA LYS A 6 -12.74 40.81 33.74
C LYS A 6 -11.66 39.76 33.97
N LEU A 7 -12.12 38.55 34.29
CA LEU A 7 -11.37 37.32 34.18
C LEU A 7 -11.22 36.97 32.70
N LEU A 8 -10.01 36.65 32.25
CA LEU A 8 -9.78 35.93 31.00
C LEU A 8 -8.85 34.76 31.31
N ALA A 9 -9.47 33.59 31.54
CA ALA A 9 -8.84 32.29 31.51
C ALA A 9 -8.77 31.84 30.04
N THR A 10 -7.61 31.39 29.58
CA THR A 10 -7.48 30.72 28.28
C THR A 10 -6.74 29.42 28.51
N ALA A 11 -7.50 28.36 28.72
CA ALA A 11 -7.01 26.99 28.69
C ALA A 11 -6.86 26.56 27.22
N PHE A 12 -5.64 26.27 26.78
CA PHE A 12 -5.41 25.63 25.49
C PHE A 12 -5.71 24.13 25.63
N ALA A 13 -6.89 23.72 25.19
CA ALA A 13 -7.21 22.33 24.94
C ALA A 13 -6.53 21.92 23.62
N VAL A 14 -5.40 21.22 23.69
CA VAL A 14 -4.83 20.55 22.51
C VAL A 14 -5.65 19.29 22.27
N ALA A 15 -6.43 19.32 21.19
CA ALA A 15 -7.29 18.25 20.74
C ALA A 15 -6.48 16.96 20.50
N ALA A 16 -7.00 15.85 21.03
CA ALA A 16 -6.57 14.51 20.69
C ALA A 16 -6.80 14.26 19.19
N PHE A 17 -5.73 14.04 18.44
CA PHE A 17 -5.82 13.43 17.11
C PHE A 17 -5.92 11.91 17.29
N SER A 18 -7.15 11.44 17.39
CA SER A 18 -7.50 10.04 17.17
C SER A 18 -7.62 9.81 15.66
N ALA A 19 -6.60 9.25 15.01
CA ALA A 19 -6.74 8.64 13.69
C ALA A 19 -5.58 7.66 13.46
N GLY A 20 -5.88 6.36 13.50
CA GLY A 20 -4.87 5.35 13.18
C GLY A 20 -5.21 3.92 13.51
N SER A 21 -6.48 3.53 13.69
CA SER A 21 -6.84 2.12 13.65
C SER A 21 -6.94 1.68 12.19
N VAL A 22 -5.81 1.32 11.58
CA VAL A 22 -5.81 0.51 10.35
C VAL A 22 -6.31 -0.88 10.73
N GLN A 23 -7.63 -1.07 10.71
CA GLN A 23 -8.23 -2.40 10.70
C GLN A 23 -8.10 -2.96 9.28
N ALA A 24 -6.93 -3.51 8.96
CA ALA A 24 -6.77 -4.44 7.85
C ALA A 24 -6.55 -5.83 8.46
N GLY A 25 -7.64 -6.52 8.76
CA GLY A 25 -7.56 -7.81 9.43
C GLY A 25 -8.90 -8.51 9.45
N GLY A 26 -9.31 -9.06 8.30
CA GLY A 26 -10.51 -9.86 8.18
C GLY A 26 -10.51 -10.63 6.88
N HIS A 27 -10.27 -11.94 6.97
CA HIS A 27 -10.50 -12.94 5.94
C HIS A 27 -11.74 -12.59 5.09
N GLY A 28 -11.57 -12.20 3.81
CA GLY A 28 -12.71 -11.98 2.90
C GLY A 28 -12.54 -10.94 1.78
N ASN A 29 -11.53 -10.07 1.84
CA ASN A 29 -11.31 -9.07 0.79
C ASN A 29 -9.87 -9.09 0.30
N MET A 30 -9.51 -10.11 -0.49
CA MET A 30 -8.26 -10.12 -1.26
C MET A 30 -8.51 -9.57 -2.67
N GLU A 31 -7.50 -8.99 -3.30
CA GLU A 31 -7.53 -8.55 -4.68
C GLU A 31 -6.29 -9.04 -5.44
N LYS A 32 -6.44 -9.19 -6.77
CA LYS A 32 -5.30 -9.41 -7.65
C LYS A 32 -4.59 -8.09 -7.84
N CYS A 33 -3.29 -8.06 -7.55
CA CYS A 33 -2.47 -6.88 -7.77
C CYS A 33 -1.46 -7.08 -8.88
N HIS A 34 -1.70 -6.36 -9.97
CA HIS A 34 -0.67 -6.09 -10.97
C HIS A 34 0.16 -4.92 -10.46
N VAL A 35 1.41 -5.20 -10.11
CA VAL A 35 2.34 -4.17 -9.63
C VAL A 35 3.10 -3.65 -10.83
N VAL A 36 2.89 -2.39 -11.17
CA VAL A 36 3.48 -1.73 -12.34
C VAL A 36 4.07 -0.36 -11.97
N ASP A 37 5.05 0.09 -12.73
CA ASP A 37 5.55 1.47 -12.63
C ASP A 37 4.65 2.48 -13.36
N SER A 38 5.05 3.75 -13.37
CA SER A 38 4.36 4.84 -14.09
C SER A 38 4.28 4.66 -15.61
N HIS A 39 5.08 3.76 -16.17
CA HIS A 39 5.12 3.43 -17.60
C HIS A 39 4.37 2.13 -17.91
N GLY A 40 3.76 1.48 -16.92
CA GLY A 40 3.04 0.22 -17.07
C GLY A 40 3.95 -1.02 -17.12
N LYS A 41 5.24 -0.89 -16.78
CA LYS A 41 6.19 -1.99 -16.69
C LYS A 41 5.92 -2.80 -15.43
N GLY A 42 5.85 -4.13 -15.52
CA GLY A 42 5.69 -4.99 -14.35
C GLY A 42 6.86 -4.88 -13.37
N LEU A 43 6.55 -4.87 -12.08
CA LEU A 43 7.55 -4.79 -11.00
C LEU A 43 7.62 -6.09 -10.18
N ILE A 44 6.83 -7.11 -10.49
CA ILE A 44 6.94 -8.41 -9.83
C ILE A 44 8.20 -9.10 -10.38
N LYS A 45 9.12 -9.46 -9.48
CA LYS A 45 10.37 -10.16 -9.83
C LYS A 45 10.07 -11.43 -10.61
N ALA A 46 10.99 -11.80 -11.50
CA ALA A 46 10.91 -13.08 -12.21
C ALA A 46 10.66 -14.24 -11.24
N HIS A 47 9.75 -15.12 -11.61
CA HIS A 47 9.35 -16.30 -10.84
C HIS A 47 8.76 -16.06 -9.44
N LYS A 48 8.27 -14.85 -9.16
CA LYS A 48 7.70 -14.47 -7.86
C LYS A 48 6.20 -14.15 -7.88
N ALA A 49 5.58 -14.11 -9.06
CA ALA A 49 4.15 -13.90 -9.16
C ALA A 49 3.37 -15.10 -8.65
N ASP A 50 2.22 -14.83 -8.04
CA ASP A 50 1.28 -15.88 -7.68
C ASP A 50 0.64 -16.45 -8.95
N CYS A 51 0.40 -15.62 -9.98
CA CYS A 51 0.00 -16.07 -11.31
C CYS A 51 0.34 -15.08 -12.44
N LYS A 52 0.29 -15.53 -13.70
CA LYS A 52 0.59 -14.72 -14.91
C LYS A 52 -0.65 -14.35 -15.76
N SER A 53 -1.71 -15.16 -15.77
CA SER A 53 -2.92 -14.91 -16.59
C SER A 53 -4.09 -15.79 -16.16
N LYS A 54 -5.31 -15.50 -16.62
CA LYS A 54 -6.51 -16.36 -16.45
C LYS A 54 -6.34 -17.76 -17.05
N HIS A 55 -5.40 -17.95 -17.98
CA HIS A 55 -5.25 -19.18 -18.76
C HIS A 55 -4.03 -20.05 -18.38
N ASN A 56 -3.20 -19.63 -17.42
CA ASN A 56 -1.94 -20.30 -17.07
C ASN A 56 -1.91 -20.84 -15.63
N SER A 57 -1.04 -21.82 -15.39
CA SER A 57 -0.77 -22.39 -14.07
C SER A 57 -0.15 -21.36 -13.11
N CYS A 58 -0.79 -21.16 -11.96
CA CYS A 58 -0.35 -20.24 -10.91
C CYS A 58 0.77 -20.89 -10.05
N SER A 59 2.03 -20.51 -10.29
CA SER A 59 3.23 -20.84 -9.48
C SER A 59 4.50 -20.22 -10.10
N GLY A 60 4.69 -18.89 -10.02
CA GLY A 60 6.01 -18.29 -10.31
C GLY A 60 6.57 -18.54 -11.73
N ASN A 61 5.71 -18.51 -12.76
CA ASN A 61 6.15 -18.62 -14.17
C ASN A 61 6.10 -17.27 -14.90
N ASN A 62 6.13 -16.15 -14.16
CA ASN A 62 6.30 -14.84 -14.76
C ASN A 62 7.77 -14.58 -15.09
N GLU A 63 7.99 -13.87 -16.19
CA GLU A 63 9.30 -13.32 -16.53
C GLU A 63 9.49 -11.99 -15.77
N ALA A 64 10.72 -11.47 -15.76
CA ALA A 64 10.96 -10.12 -15.26
C ALA A 64 10.15 -9.12 -16.10
N HIS A 65 9.62 -8.09 -15.44
CA HIS A 65 8.88 -7.00 -16.09
C HIS A 65 7.55 -7.37 -16.77
N ASP A 66 7.03 -8.56 -16.49
CA ASP A 66 5.74 -9.04 -17.00
C ASP A 66 4.57 -8.28 -16.35
N ALA A 67 3.90 -7.40 -17.10
CA ALA A 67 2.79 -6.59 -16.60
C ALA A 67 1.50 -7.40 -16.33
N GLU A 68 1.37 -8.59 -16.93
CA GLU A 68 0.22 -9.48 -16.71
C GLU A 68 0.37 -10.32 -15.43
N ALA A 69 1.58 -10.34 -14.87
CA ALA A 69 1.85 -10.98 -13.58
C ALA A 69 1.09 -10.27 -12.45
N TRP A 70 0.60 -11.06 -11.50
CA TRP A 70 -0.06 -10.54 -10.31
C TRP A 70 0.25 -11.36 -9.07
N ILE A 71 0.13 -10.69 -7.93
CA ILE A 71 0.16 -11.26 -6.59
C ILE A 71 -1.17 -11.02 -5.87
N LEU A 72 -1.52 -11.87 -4.92
CA LEU A 72 -2.74 -11.74 -4.13
C LEU A 72 -2.46 -10.91 -2.88
N VAL A 73 -3.12 -9.77 -2.74
CA VAL A 73 -2.93 -8.83 -1.62
C VAL A 73 -4.27 -8.49 -0.96
N PRO A 74 -4.29 -8.00 0.28
CA PRO A 74 -5.47 -7.39 0.87
C PRO A 74 -6.03 -6.26 0.00
N LYS A 75 -7.36 -6.14 -0.06
CA LYS A 75 -8.04 -5.12 -0.86
C LYS A 75 -7.63 -3.71 -0.44
N GLY A 76 -7.33 -2.88 -1.43
CA GLY A 76 -6.84 -1.51 -1.26
C GLY A 76 -5.32 -1.43 -1.09
N GLU A 77 -4.63 -2.56 -0.93
CA GLU A 77 -3.17 -2.58 -0.85
C GLU A 77 -2.53 -2.42 -2.23
N CYS A 78 -3.17 -2.93 -3.29
CA CYS A 78 -2.60 -2.81 -4.62
C CYS A 78 -2.45 -1.36 -5.09
N ALA A 79 -3.44 -0.52 -4.76
CA ALA A 79 -3.37 0.90 -5.03
C ALA A 79 -2.18 1.54 -4.29
N LYS A 80 -2.01 1.25 -3.01
CA LYS A 80 -0.89 1.78 -2.21
C LYS A 80 0.46 1.39 -2.80
N ILE A 81 0.64 0.11 -3.11
CA ILE A 81 1.88 -0.42 -3.71
C ILE A 81 2.19 0.30 -5.02
N ASN A 82 1.22 0.44 -5.92
CA ASN A 82 1.40 1.15 -7.20
C ASN A 82 1.63 2.67 -7.03
N HIS A 83 1.29 3.24 -5.87
CA HIS A 83 1.65 4.61 -5.48
C HIS A 83 3.01 4.70 -4.75
N GLY A 84 3.74 3.57 -4.62
CA GLY A 84 5.02 3.51 -3.90
C GLY A 84 4.88 3.46 -2.38
N ASP A 85 3.68 3.29 -1.84
CA ASP A 85 3.44 3.14 -0.41
C ASP A 85 3.47 1.66 -0.01
N PHE A 86 4.56 1.28 0.64
CA PHE A 86 4.80 -0.05 1.19
C PHE A 86 4.55 -0.14 2.71
N SER A 87 3.90 0.87 3.29
CA SER A 87 3.60 0.94 4.72
C SER A 87 2.56 -0.10 5.10
N GLY A 88 2.91 -1.00 6.01
CA GLY A 88 2.02 -2.09 6.46
C GLY A 88 1.89 -3.27 5.49
N VAL A 89 2.54 -3.21 4.32
CA VAL A 89 2.73 -4.37 3.44
C VAL A 89 3.66 -5.37 4.12
N ASP A 90 3.31 -6.65 4.07
CA ASP A 90 4.12 -7.69 4.69
C ASP A 90 5.45 -7.92 3.93
N LYS A 91 6.40 -8.58 4.59
CA LYS A 91 7.74 -8.78 4.02
C LYS A 91 7.73 -9.69 2.79
N GLU A 92 6.88 -10.72 2.76
CA GLU A 92 6.82 -11.65 1.63
C GLU A 92 6.37 -10.92 0.37
N THR A 93 5.34 -10.08 0.48
CA THR A 93 4.85 -9.24 -0.61
C THR A 93 5.93 -8.30 -1.12
N LYS A 94 6.70 -7.66 -0.24
CA LYS A 94 7.84 -6.80 -0.61
C LYS A 94 8.94 -7.58 -1.31
N ASP A 95 9.26 -8.77 -0.83
CA ASP A 95 10.32 -9.61 -1.40
C ASP A 95 9.99 -10.05 -2.84
N LYS A 96 8.70 -10.11 -3.23
CA LYS A 96 8.23 -10.40 -4.60
C LYS A 96 8.36 -9.21 -5.57
N ILE A 97 8.56 -7.98 -5.08
CA ILE A 97 8.50 -6.74 -5.89
C ILE A 97 9.91 -6.13 -6.05
N GLU A 98 10.20 -5.61 -7.23
CA GLU A 98 11.35 -4.77 -7.56
C GLU A 98 11.10 -3.37 -7.00
N THR A 99 11.73 -3.03 -5.88
CA THR A 99 11.63 -1.72 -5.22
C THR A 99 12.72 -0.74 -5.65
N ASP A 100 13.76 -1.26 -6.30
CA ASP A 100 15.00 -0.55 -6.60
C ASP A 100 15.01 -0.01 -8.04
N HIS A 101 13.84 0.29 -8.59
CA HIS A 101 13.76 1.10 -9.80
C HIS A 101 14.14 2.54 -9.44
N GLU A 102 15.45 2.72 -9.26
CA GLU A 102 16.16 3.97 -9.40
C GLU A 102 15.54 4.70 -10.60
N THR A 103 14.91 5.83 -10.29
CA THR A 103 14.47 6.80 -11.27
C THR A 103 15.70 7.27 -12.03
N ASP A 104 16.01 6.63 -13.15
CA ASP A 104 16.90 7.16 -14.18
C ASP A 104 16.18 8.38 -14.78
N HIS A 105 16.32 9.51 -14.10
CA HIS A 105 15.99 10.86 -14.56
C HIS A 105 17.24 11.52 -15.14
#